data_AF-A0A4W5LRH6-F1
#
_entry.id   AF-A0A4W5LRH6-F1
#
_cell.length_a   1.000
_cell.length_b   1.000
_cell.length_c   1.000
_cell.angle_alpha   90.00
_cell.angle_beta   90.00
_cell.angle_gamma   90.00
#
_symmetry.space_group_name_H-M   'P 1'
#
loop_
_entity.id
_entity.type
_entity.pdbx_description
1 polymer ?
#
loop_
_entity_poly.entity_id
_entity_poly.type
_entity_poly.pdbx_seq_one_letter_code
_entity_poly.pdbx_strand_id
1 'polypeptide(L)'
;MEGEIRLKKSRKRRRRGDKDGGREEGGEKAKKRRGRPPAEKLSPNPPKLTKQMNAIIDTVINYRDGVVVFDTNQCSWSNRQLSEVFVQLPSRKELPEYYELIRKPVDFKKIKERVRSHKFRSVSDLEKDVMLLCHNAQTFNLEGSQVSHL
;
A
#
# COMPACT_ATOMS: atom_id res chain seq x y z
N MET A 1 58.35 7.41 -23.36
CA MET A 1 58.86 8.42 -22.43
C MET A 1 57.89 9.56 -22.47
N GLU A 2 57.19 9.79 -21.34
CA GLU A 2 56.57 11.06 -20.90
C GLU A 2 55.53 11.71 -21.83
N GLY A 3 54.41 12.26 -21.40
CA GLY A 3 53.77 12.51 -20.11
C GLY A 3 52.34 12.96 -20.49
N GLU A 4 51.29 12.66 -19.71
CA GLU A 4 50.80 13.56 -18.66
C GLU A 4 50.57 15.01 -19.19
N ILE A 5 49.43 15.69 -19.06
CA ILE A 5 48.56 15.80 -17.89
C ILE A 5 47.38 16.75 -18.21
N ARG A 6 46.21 16.46 -17.61
CA ARG A 6 45.12 17.32 -17.08
C ARG A 6 44.46 18.42 -17.96
N LEU A 7 43.14 18.41 -18.19
CA LEU A 7 41.96 18.61 -17.31
C LEU A 7 41.43 20.08 -17.29
N LYS A 8 40.12 20.21 -17.56
CA LYS A 8 39.09 21.06 -16.88
C LYS A 8 38.24 21.99 -17.78
N LYS A 9 36.94 21.65 -17.74
CA LYS A 9 35.78 22.51 -17.46
C LYS A 9 35.23 23.48 -18.52
N SER A 10 34.04 23.09 -19.00
CA SER A 10 32.78 23.85 -19.06
C SER A 10 32.84 25.38 -19.19
N ARG A 11 32.29 25.91 -20.29
CA ARG A 11 31.87 27.31 -20.40
C ARG A 11 30.47 27.47 -21.01
N LYS A 12 29.55 27.90 -20.15
CA LYS A 12 28.25 28.56 -20.38
C LYS A 12 28.38 29.73 -21.36
N ARG A 13 27.48 29.85 -22.35
CA ARG A 13 27.23 31.12 -23.06
C ARG A 13 25.75 31.32 -23.38
N ARG A 14 25.13 32.24 -22.63
CA ARG A 14 23.95 33.02 -23.05
C ARG A 14 24.44 34.15 -23.97
N ARG A 15 23.76 34.41 -25.08
CA ARG A 15 23.77 35.72 -25.76
C ARG A 15 22.37 36.04 -26.31
N ARG A 16 21.82 37.15 -25.81
CA ARG A 16 20.84 38.04 -26.47
C ARG A 16 21.52 38.56 -27.76
N GLY A 17 20.91 38.83 -28.91
CA GLY A 17 19.54 39.20 -29.32
C GLY A 17 19.71 40.41 -30.24
N ASP A 18 19.12 40.43 -31.46
CA ASP A 18 18.76 41.65 -32.21
C ASP A 18 17.96 41.36 -33.50
N LYS A 19 17.15 42.36 -33.93
CA LYS A 19 16.45 42.60 -35.21
C LYS A 19 14.98 42.18 -35.42
N ASP A 20 14.10 43.06 -34.94
CA ASP A 20 13.22 44.01 -35.67
C ASP A 20 12.34 43.57 -36.88
N GLY A 21 11.05 43.98 -36.81
CA GLY A 21 10.18 44.32 -37.96
C GLY A 21 9.02 43.36 -38.33
N GLY A 22 7.77 43.67 -37.95
CA GLY A 22 6.56 43.06 -38.56
C GLY A 22 5.26 43.15 -37.74
N ARG A 23 4.12 43.31 -38.41
CA ARG A 23 2.86 43.94 -37.94
C ARG A 23 1.67 42.96 -37.89
N GLU A 24 0.74 43.24 -36.97
CA GLU A 24 -0.69 42.85 -36.88
C GLU A 24 -1.16 41.42 -36.47
N GLU A 25 -2.13 41.47 -35.54
CA GLU A 25 -3.28 40.59 -35.19
C GLU A 25 -3.19 39.09 -34.88
N GLY A 26 -3.87 38.72 -33.78
CA GLY A 26 -4.64 37.48 -33.66
C GLY A 26 -3.91 36.27 -33.09
N GLY A 27 -4.18 35.90 -31.83
CA GLY A 27 -3.74 34.59 -31.32
C GLY A 27 -3.97 34.37 -29.83
N GLU A 28 -5.06 33.67 -29.52
CA GLU A 28 -5.39 33.03 -28.24
C GLU A 28 -4.19 32.69 -27.35
N LYS A 29 -4.15 33.26 -26.13
CA LYS A 29 -3.27 32.78 -25.06
C LYS A 29 -3.70 31.35 -24.69
N ALA A 30 -2.98 30.38 -25.23
CA ALA A 30 -3.10 28.96 -24.93
C ALA A 30 -3.27 28.74 -23.42
N LYS A 31 -4.45 28.26 -23.01
CA LYS A 31 -4.75 27.85 -21.64
C LYS A 31 -3.76 26.76 -21.26
N LYS A 32 -2.80 27.08 -20.38
CA LYS A 32 -1.93 26.08 -19.75
C LYS A 32 -2.82 25.00 -19.14
N ARG A 33 -2.74 23.80 -19.70
CA ARG A 33 -3.46 22.61 -19.26
C ARG A 33 -3.22 22.45 -17.77
N ARG A 34 -4.26 22.67 -16.96
CA ARG A 34 -4.24 22.45 -15.51
C ARG A 34 -3.87 20.99 -15.28
N GLY A 35 -2.72 20.75 -14.66
CA GLY A 35 -2.38 19.44 -14.13
C GLY A 35 -3.43 18.99 -13.10
N ARG A 36 -3.53 17.68 -12.88
CA ARG A 36 -4.36 17.09 -11.83
C ARG A 36 -4.13 17.87 -10.52
N PRO A 37 -5.18 18.31 -9.82
CA PRO A 37 -4.99 18.99 -8.54
C PRO A 37 -4.13 18.11 -7.63
N PRO A 38 -3.21 18.70 -6.83
CA PRO A 38 -2.41 17.93 -5.88
C PRO A 38 -3.35 17.05 -5.05
N ALA A 39 -3.07 15.75 -4.98
CA ALA A 39 -3.82 14.86 -4.09
C ALA A 39 -3.85 15.50 -2.70
N GLU A 40 -5.03 15.81 -2.20
CA GLU A 40 -5.22 16.47 -0.91
C GLU A 40 -4.67 15.52 0.16
N LYS A 41 -3.44 15.80 0.59
CA LYS A 41 -2.78 14.99 1.61
C LYS A 41 -3.51 15.29 2.91
N LEU A 42 -4.21 14.28 3.41
CA LEU A 42 -4.87 14.31 4.71
C LEU A 42 -3.89 14.85 5.77
N SER A 43 -4.38 15.74 6.64
CA SER A 43 -3.59 16.20 7.78
C SER A 43 -3.15 15.00 8.64
N PRO A 44 -1.91 15.03 9.18
CA PRO A 44 -1.41 13.96 10.02
C PRO A 44 -2.28 13.75 11.26
N ASN A 45 -2.48 12.48 11.63
CA ASN A 45 -3.14 12.13 12.89
C ASN A 45 -2.24 12.44 14.10
N PRO A 46 -2.82 12.67 15.29
CA PRO A 46 -2.04 12.77 16.53
C PRO A 46 -1.09 11.57 16.72
N PRO A 47 0.15 11.78 17.22
CA PRO A 47 1.12 10.70 17.40
C PRO A 47 0.59 9.58 18.30
N LYS A 48 -0.18 9.94 19.34
CA LYS A 48 -0.79 8.98 20.29
C LYS A 48 -1.73 8.01 19.58
N LEU A 49 -2.61 8.51 18.71
CA LEU A 49 -3.56 7.68 17.95
C LEU A 49 -2.81 6.75 16.98
N THR A 50 -1.84 7.29 16.25
CA THR A 50 -1.05 6.51 15.29
C THR A 50 -0.24 5.41 15.99
N LYS A 51 0.38 5.71 17.15
CA LYS A 51 1.11 4.73 17.97
C LYS A 51 0.17 3.65 18.50
N GLN A 52 -1.02 4.01 18.96
CA GLN A 52 -2.02 3.06 19.44
C GLN A 52 -2.48 2.11 18.33
N MET A 53 -2.80 2.63 17.14
CA MET A 53 -3.18 1.80 15.99
C MET A 53 -2.08 0.83 15.56
N ASN A 54 -0.84 1.30 15.49
CA ASN A 54 0.30 0.44 15.15
C ASN A 54 0.50 -0.66 16.20
N ALA A 55 0.41 -0.32 17.49
CA ALA A 55 0.53 -1.30 18.57
C ALA A 55 -0.53 -2.41 18.44
N ILE A 56 -1.79 -2.05 18.20
CA ILE A 56 -2.87 -3.03 17.98
C ILE A 56 -2.56 -3.95 16.81
N ILE A 57 -2.18 -3.38 15.65
CA ILE A 57 -1.87 -4.16 14.45
C ILE A 57 -0.69 -5.10 14.71
N ASP A 58 0.37 -4.61 15.34
CA ASP A 58 1.56 -5.41 15.59
C ASP A 58 1.29 -6.50 16.65
N THR A 59 0.44 -6.26 17.64
CA THR A 59 -0.01 -7.31 18.56
C THR A 59 -0.78 -8.40 17.81
N VAL A 60 -1.71 -8.03 16.93
CA VAL A 60 -2.51 -9.01 16.17
C VAL A 60 -1.63 -9.80 15.21
N ILE A 61 -0.72 -9.13 14.49
CA ILE A 61 0.18 -9.81 13.54
C ILE A 61 1.14 -10.73 14.27
N ASN A 62 1.73 -10.30 15.38
CA ASN A 62 2.73 -11.10 16.09
C ASN A 62 2.12 -12.13 17.05
N TYR A 63 0.79 -12.21 17.15
CA TYR A 63 0.13 -13.22 17.96
C TYR A 63 0.47 -14.62 17.44
N ARG A 64 0.98 -15.45 18.35
CA ARG A 64 1.28 -16.85 18.08
C ARG A 64 0.40 -17.70 18.99
N ASP A 65 -0.27 -18.66 18.37
CA ASP A 65 -1.09 -19.62 19.07
C ASP A 65 -0.28 -20.90 19.30
N GLY A 66 -0.13 -21.27 20.56
CA GLY A 66 0.56 -22.47 20.97
C GLY A 66 -0.40 -23.64 20.87
N VAL A 67 -0.26 -24.49 19.85
CA VAL A 67 -1.10 -25.67 19.68
C VAL A 67 -0.26 -26.94 19.62
N VAL A 68 -0.72 -27.95 20.35
CA VAL A 68 -0.19 -29.31 20.26
C VAL A 68 -0.69 -29.91 18.95
N VAL A 69 0.23 -30.30 18.09
CA VAL A 69 -0.06 -31.02 16.85
C VAL A 69 0.23 -32.49 17.10
N PHE A 70 -0.79 -33.32 16.94
CA PHE A 70 -0.65 -34.78 16.92
C PHE A 70 -0.52 -35.21 15.46
N ASP A 71 0.71 -35.47 15.01
CA ASP A 71 0.90 -36.23 13.77
C ASP A 71 0.92 -37.74 14.08
N THR A 72 0.85 -38.57 13.05
CA THR A 72 0.70 -40.03 13.20
C THR A 72 1.81 -40.70 14.00
N ASN A 73 2.95 -40.04 14.23
CA ASN A 73 4.12 -40.59 14.90
C ASN A 73 4.77 -39.66 15.95
N GLN A 74 4.34 -38.40 16.08
CA GLN A 74 4.93 -37.42 16.99
C GLN A 74 3.91 -36.40 17.51
N CYS A 75 4.03 -36.10 18.80
CA CYS A 75 3.38 -34.96 19.45
C CYS A 75 4.36 -33.79 19.45
N SER A 76 4.04 -32.72 18.71
CA SER A 76 4.90 -31.54 18.61
C SER A 76 4.17 -30.28 19.07
N TRP A 77 4.89 -29.38 19.75
CA TRP A 77 4.37 -28.07 20.14
C TRP A 77 4.61 -27.08 19.00
N SER A 78 3.54 -26.59 18.38
CA SER A 78 3.63 -25.58 17.33
C SER A 78 3.25 -24.20 17.87
N ASN A 79 4.00 -23.17 17.48
CA ASN A 79 3.71 -21.76 17.79
C ASN A 79 3.30 -21.05 16.50
N ARG A 80 2.09 -21.35 16.02
CA ARG A 80 1.62 -20.90 14.72
C ARG A 80 1.26 -19.42 14.76
N GLN A 81 1.79 -18.64 13.84
CA GLN A 81 1.38 -17.25 13.65
C GLN A 81 0.08 -17.21 12.85
N LEU A 82 -1.02 -16.82 13.50
CA LEU A 82 -2.34 -16.87 12.88
C LEU A 82 -2.50 -15.88 11.71
N SER A 83 -1.74 -14.78 11.73
CA SER A 83 -1.87 -13.72 10.73
C SER A 83 -1.15 -14.00 9.41
N GLU A 84 -0.32 -15.04 9.31
CA GLU A 84 0.61 -15.25 8.19
C GLU A 84 -0.11 -15.22 6.83
N VAL A 85 -1.23 -15.94 6.74
CA VAL A 85 -2.08 -16.02 5.53
C VAL A 85 -2.84 -14.73 5.21
N PHE A 86 -2.86 -13.76 6.14
CA PHE A 86 -3.58 -12.49 6.01
C PHE A 86 -2.65 -11.28 5.83
N VAL A 87 -1.32 -11.49 5.79
CA VAL A 87 -0.35 -10.39 5.63
C VAL A 87 -0.50 -9.71 4.28
N GLN A 88 -0.60 -10.50 3.22
CA GLN A 88 -0.73 -10.02 1.85
C GLN A 88 -1.60 -11.00 1.04
N LEU A 89 -2.63 -10.47 0.38
CA LEU A 89 -3.44 -11.29 -0.52
C LEU A 89 -2.67 -11.66 -1.80
N PRO A 90 -2.91 -12.86 -2.37
CA PRO A 90 -2.47 -13.20 -3.72
C PRO A 90 -3.00 -12.20 -4.74
N SER A 91 -2.33 -12.03 -5.87
CA SER A 91 -2.84 -11.14 -6.92
C SER A 91 -4.12 -11.70 -7.58
N ARG A 92 -4.89 -10.82 -8.23
CA ARG A 92 -6.08 -11.21 -9.02
C ARG A 92 -5.81 -12.25 -10.12
N LYS A 93 -4.56 -12.37 -10.57
CA LYS A 93 -4.17 -13.38 -11.57
C LYS A 93 -3.90 -14.74 -10.94
N GLU A 94 -3.41 -14.74 -9.70
CA GLU A 94 -3.04 -15.95 -8.96
C GLU A 94 -4.26 -16.60 -8.29
N LEU A 95 -5.25 -15.80 -7.89
CA LEU A 95 -6.46 -16.28 -7.22
C LEU A 95 -7.72 -15.51 -7.66
N PRO A 96 -8.13 -15.61 -8.94
CA PRO A 96 -9.27 -14.86 -9.48
C PRO A 96 -10.59 -15.08 -8.71
N GLU A 97 -10.88 -16.32 -8.30
CA GLU A 97 -12.09 -16.74 -7.60
C GLU A 97 -12.31 -15.98 -6.28
N TYR A 98 -11.22 -15.70 -5.54
CA TYR A 98 -11.29 -14.89 -4.33
C TYR A 98 -11.81 -13.49 -4.62
N TYR A 99 -11.42 -12.91 -5.74
CA TYR A 99 -11.81 -11.56 -6.12
C TYR A 99 -13.15 -11.46 -6.85
N GLU A 100 -13.72 -12.60 -7.25
CA GLU A 100 -15.10 -12.71 -7.70
C GLU A 100 -16.06 -12.75 -6.50
N LEU A 101 -15.72 -13.56 -5.49
CA LEU A 101 -16.52 -13.70 -4.28
C LEU A 101 -16.38 -12.51 -3.33
N ILE A 102 -15.15 -12.11 -3.02
CA ILE A 102 -14.86 -11.09 -2.02
C ILE A 102 -14.90 -9.69 -2.61
N ARG A 103 -16.00 -8.98 -2.33
CA ARG A 103 -16.28 -7.64 -2.87
C ARG A 103 -15.29 -6.56 -2.41
N LYS A 104 -14.78 -6.65 -1.18
CA LYS A 104 -13.86 -5.66 -0.59
C LYS A 104 -12.59 -6.33 -0.03
N PRO A 105 -11.65 -6.72 -0.89
CA PRO A 105 -10.38 -7.30 -0.47
C PRO A 105 -9.56 -6.34 0.41
N VAL A 106 -9.11 -6.85 1.55
CA VAL A 106 -8.24 -6.18 2.51
C VAL A 106 -7.24 -7.19 3.08
N ASP A 107 -6.04 -6.73 3.40
CA ASP A 107 -4.97 -7.47 4.08
C ASP A 107 -4.24 -6.55 5.07
N PHE A 108 -3.39 -7.12 5.92
CA PHE A 108 -2.65 -6.33 6.89
C PHE A 108 -1.69 -5.32 6.24
N LYS A 109 -1.16 -5.60 5.05
CA LYS A 109 -0.33 -4.64 4.30
C LYS A 109 -1.11 -3.36 3.98
N LYS A 110 -2.35 -3.51 3.49
CA LYS A 110 -3.25 -2.40 3.16
C LYS A 110 -3.75 -1.67 4.41
N ILE A 111 -4.01 -2.39 5.50
CA ILE A 111 -4.36 -1.78 6.80
C ILE A 111 -3.18 -0.93 7.33
N LYS A 112 -1.95 -1.46 7.30
CA LYS A 112 -0.73 -0.71 7.67
C LYS A 112 -0.54 0.54 6.80
N GLU A 113 -0.80 0.44 5.50
CA GLU A 113 -0.76 1.60 4.59
C GLU A 113 -1.81 2.66 4.96
N ARG A 114 -3.03 2.25 5.32
CA ARG A 114 -4.10 3.17 5.76
C ARG A 114 -3.77 3.91 7.05
N VAL A 115 -3.09 3.26 8.01
CA VAL A 115 -2.54 3.94 9.19
C VAL A 115 -1.48 4.97 8.79
N ARG A 116 -0.51 4.57 7.97
CA ARG A 116 0.60 5.45 7.51
C ARG A 116 0.14 6.65 6.69
N SER A 117 -0.96 6.49 5.95
CA SER A 117 -1.57 7.54 5.14
C SER A 117 -2.62 8.36 5.88
N HIS A 118 -2.76 8.16 7.20
CA HIS A 118 -3.71 8.86 8.07
C HIS A 118 -5.17 8.74 7.61
N LYS A 119 -5.53 7.63 6.94
CA LYS A 119 -6.90 7.39 6.47
C LYS A 119 -7.86 6.99 7.59
N PHE A 120 -7.37 6.32 8.63
CA PHE A 120 -8.16 6.04 9.82
C PHE A 120 -8.12 7.25 10.76
N ARG A 121 -9.28 7.70 11.24
CA ARG A 121 -9.40 8.86 12.14
C ARG A 121 -9.70 8.45 13.57
N SER A 122 -10.03 7.19 13.78
CA SER A 122 -10.30 6.58 15.07
C SER A 122 -9.88 5.11 15.10
N VAL A 123 -9.71 4.55 16.29
CA VAL A 123 -9.48 3.10 16.46
C VAL A 123 -10.65 2.29 15.91
N SER A 124 -11.88 2.83 15.95
CA SER A 124 -13.05 2.18 15.34
C SER A 124 -12.92 2.01 13.82
N ASP A 125 -12.24 2.93 13.13
CA ASP A 125 -12.00 2.77 11.69
C ASP A 125 -11.04 1.62 11.38
N LEU A 126 -10.03 1.44 12.23
CA LEU A 126 -9.12 0.30 12.16
C LEU A 126 -9.86 -1.01 12.46
N GLU A 127 -10.66 -1.03 13.53
CA GLU A 127 -11.48 -2.18 13.92
C GLU A 127 -12.38 -2.64 12.78
N LYS A 128 -13.09 -1.74 12.09
CA LYS A 128 -13.94 -2.08 10.94
C LYS A 128 -13.17 -2.81 9.84
N ASP A 129 -11.94 -2.39 9.57
CA ASP A 129 -11.09 -3.02 8.55
C ASP A 129 -10.54 -4.38 8.99
N VAL A 130 -10.22 -4.54 10.28
CA VAL A 130 -9.82 -5.84 10.86
C VAL A 130 -11.00 -6.81 10.87
N MET A 131 -12.19 -6.34 11.25
CA MET A 131 -13.42 -7.15 11.18
C MET A 131 -13.77 -7.53 9.74
N LEU A 132 -13.57 -6.62 8.77
CA LEU A 132 -13.74 -6.94 7.36
C LEU A 132 -12.75 -8.01 6.88
N LEU A 133 -11.49 -7.95 7.33
CA LEU A 133 -10.49 -8.99 7.03
C LEU A 133 -10.95 -10.36 7.54
N CYS A 134 -11.42 -10.43 8.78
CA CYS A 134 -11.95 -11.66 9.37
C CYS A 134 -13.20 -12.15 8.64
N HIS A 135 -14.13 -11.25 8.30
CA HIS A 135 -15.33 -11.61 7.57
C HIS A 135 -15.00 -12.15 6.17
N ASN A 136 -14.10 -11.50 5.43
CA ASN A 136 -13.66 -11.99 4.12
C ASN A 136 -13.04 -13.40 4.23
N ALA A 137 -12.23 -13.63 5.26
CA ALA A 137 -11.64 -14.94 5.51
C ALA A 137 -12.72 -15.98 5.78
N GLN A 138 -13.72 -15.66 6.61
CA GLN A 138 -14.85 -16.55 6.86
C GLN A 138 -15.65 -16.82 5.59
N THR A 139 -16.02 -15.79 4.83
CA THR A 139 -16.81 -15.96 3.59
C THR A 139 -16.06 -16.83 2.59
N PHE A 140 -14.78 -16.56 2.32
CA PHE A 140 -14.01 -17.34 1.37
C PHE A 140 -13.73 -18.77 1.86
N ASN A 141 -13.44 -18.94 3.16
CA ASN A 141 -13.16 -20.27 3.71
C ASN A 141 -14.43 -21.10 3.92
N LEU A 142 -15.60 -20.49 4.13
CA LEU A 142 -16.87 -21.20 4.27
C LEU A 142 -17.46 -21.55 2.90
N GLU A 143 -17.35 -20.67 1.90
CA GLU A 143 -17.80 -21.00 0.53
C GLU A 143 -16.79 -21.84 -0.26
N GLY A 144 -15.50 -21.79 0.11
CA GLY A 144 -14.44 -22.63 -0.46
C GLY A 144 -14.17 -23.93 0.30
N SER A 145 -14.72 -24.10 1.51
CA SER A 145 -14.72 -25.39 2.19
C SER A 145 -15.81 -26.24 1.56
N GLN A 146 -15.45 -27.40 1.02
CA GLN A 146 -16.35 -28.41 0.46
C GLN A 146 -17.33 -28.97 1.52
N VAL A 147 -18.24 -28.14 2.04
CA VAL A 147 -19.34 -28.55 2.92
C VAL A 147 -20.62 -27.82 2.49
N SER A 148 -21.05 -28.05 1.24
CA SER A 148 -22.41 -27.75 0.79
C SER A 148 -22.98 -28.83 -0.15
N HIS A 149 -22.37 -30.01 -0.16
CA HIS A 149 -22.94 -31.23 -0.76
C HIS A 149 -22.78 -32.40 0.23
N LEU A 150 -23.42 -32.29 1.38
CA LEU A 150 -23.89 -33.45 2.15
C LEU A 150 -25.33 -33.18 2.56
#